data_AF-A0A7J8VPL4-F1
#
_entry.id   AF-A0A7J8VPL4-F1
#
_cell.length_a   1.000
_cell.length_b   1.000
_cell.length_c   1.000
_cell.angle_alpha   90.00
_cell.angle_beta   90.00
_cell.angle_gamma   90.00
#
_symmetry.space_group_name_H-M   'P 1'
#
loop_
_entity.id
_entity.type
_entity.pdbx_description
1 polymer ?
#
loop_
_entity_poly.entity_id
_entity_poly.type
_entity_poly.pdbx_seq_one_letter_code
_entity_poly.pdbx_strand_id
1 'polypeptide(L)'
;MSRLQLEDFYYMAEDIIDDMDEDDYGRAGGDMDAHEYDMLTKVTDTSSGQARKGKDIQGIPWERLNITREDYRLTRLEQYKNYENIPASGDAVVKECKQMEKGGNYYEFFHNTRLVKPTILHFQLRNLVWATSKHDVYLMSNYSVMHWSSLSCHLSEILNFSGHVAPTEKHPGSLLEGFTQTQISTLAVKDNFMVAGGFQGELTFKHLDRKGVAFCTRTTYDDNAITNAIEIYDSLRGGINFMAANNDCSMREYDTERFQLLNHLRFPWPVNHTSVSPDRRLITVVGDSLDGLLVDLQNGKTVATVVGHLDYSFASAWHPDGRIFATGNQDKTCRVWDVRNLSRPVATLKGNLGAIRSIRFSSDGQFMVAAEPADFVHVYSTRADYEKRQEIDFFGEISGVSLSPDDESLYIGIWDRTYASLLQYNKRHTYAYLDSYL
;
A
#
# COMPACT_ATOMS: atom_id res chain seq x y z
N MET A 1 10.91 17.85 4.42
CA MET A 1 9.82 18.84 4.47
C MET A 1 10.29 20.13 5.12
N SER A 2 9.94 21.30 4.57
CA SER A 2 10.12 22.59 5.29
C SER A 2 9.01 22.76 6.34
N ARG A 3 9.20 23.62 7.34
CA ARG A 3 8.22 23.88 8.42
C ARG A 3 6.80 24.21 7.91
N LEU A 4 6.68 24.75 6.70
CA LEU A 4 5.41 25.02 6.01
C LEU A 4 4.66 23.74 5.58
N GLN A 5 5.35 22.64 5.26
CA GLN A 5 4.72 21.37 4.88
C GLN A 5 4.22 20.55 6.08
N LEU A 6 4.77 20.79 7.28
CA LEU A 6 4.23 20.22 8.52
C LEU A 6 2.94 20.94 8.96
N GLU A 7 2.84 22.23 8.69
CA GLU A 7 1.59 22.98 8.88
C GLU A 7 0.53 22.53 7.87
N ASP A 8 0.88 22.32 6.59
CA ASP A 8 -0.02 21.70 5.61
C ASP A 8 -0.43 20.27 5.99
N PHE A 9 0.40 19.52 6.70
CA PHE A 9 0.05 18.20 7.24
C PHE A 9 -1.02 18.30 8.34
N TYR A 10 -0.92 19.31 9.22
CA TYR A 10 -1.96 19.58 10.21
C TYR A 10 -3.22 20.14 9.58
N TYR A 11 -3.13 21.04 8.58
CA TYR A 11 -4.30 21.58 7.88
C TYR A 11 -4.99 20.56 6.98
N MET A 12 -4.26 19.64 6.34
CA MET A 12 -4.87 18.55 5.56
C MET A 12 -5.42 17.45 6.46
N ALA A 13 -4.77 17.16 7.59
CA ALA A 13 -5.34 16.27 8.60
C ALA A 13 -6.56 16.92 9.26
N GLU A 14 -6.54 18.23 9.52
CA GLU A 14 -7.69 19.02 9.96
C GLU A 14 -8.76 19.06 8.87
N ASP A 15 -8.51 19.29 7.58
CA ASP A 15 -9.53 19.25 6.52
C ASP A 15 -10.13 17.84 6.32
N ILE A 16 -9.31 16.78 6.48
CA ILE A 16 -9.80 15.38 6.55
C ILE A 16 -10.66 15.16 7.82
N ILE A 17 -10.44 15.96 8.86
CA ILE A 17 -11.17 15.98 10.13
C ILE A 17 -12.27 17.08 10.16
N ASP A 18 -12.31 18.06 9.26
CA ASP A 18 -13.24 19.21 9.22
C ASP A 18 -14.29 19.04 8.12
N ASP A 19 -14.09 18.11 7.18
CA ASP A 19 -15.20 17.35 6.57
C ASP A 19 -15.94 16.46 7.63
N MET A 20 -15.68 16.68 8.94
CA MET A 20 -16.43 16.15 10.07
C MET A 20 -17.27 17.20 10.81
N ASP A 21 -17.69 18.30 10.17
CA ASP A 21 -18.84 19.04 10.65
C ASP A 21 -20.15 18.37 10.21
N GLU A 22 -20.87 17.84 11.21
CA GLU A 22 -22.34 17.74 11.17
C GLU A 22 -22.90 19.13 10.91
N ASP A 23 -23.18 19.50 9.65
CA ASP A 23 -24.21 20.50 9.29
C ASP A 23 -24.19 20.84 7.78
N ASP A 24 -24.71 19.98 6.89
CA ASP A 24 -25.37 20.48 5.66
C ASP A 24 -26.44 19.56 5.04
N TYR A 25 -27.19 18.83 5.86
CA TYR A 25 -28.47 18.24 5.41
C TYR A 25 -29.66 18.77 6.23
N GLY A 26 -29.62 20.07 6.53
CA GLY A 26 -30.74 20.80 7.11
C GLY A 26 -31.63 21.44 6.05
N ARG A 27 -32.44 20.66 5.31
CA ARG A 27 -33.80 21.02 4.84
C ARG A 27 -34.36 20.00 3.84
N ALA A 28 -34.96 18.92 4.36
CA ALA A 28 -36.35 18.52 4.07
C ALA A 28 -36.65 17.11 4.62
N GLY A 29 -37.35 17.04 5.75
CA GLY A 29 -38.41 16.06 5.99
C GLY A 29 -38.04 14.69 6.57
N GLY A 30 -38.31 14.53 7.87
CA GLY A 30 -38.66 13.24 8.50
C GLY A 30 -37.76 12.86 9.67
N ASP A 31 -38.29 12.95 10.90
CA ASP A 31 -37.69 12.33 12.10
C ASP A 31 -37.59 10.81 11.88
N MET A 32 -36.45 10.34 11.40
CA MET A 32 -36.15 8.92 11.25
C MET A 32 -35.48 8.45 12.54
N ASP A 33 -36.06 7.45 13.20
CA ASP A 33 -35.58 6.93 14.48
C ASP A 33 -34.18 6.31 14.30
N ALA A 34 -33.28 6.46 15.28
CA ALA A 34 -31.89 5.99 15.18
C ALA A 34 -31.80 4.47 14.92
N HIS A 35 -32.81 3.71 15.37
CA HIS A 35 -32.97 2.29 15.09
C HIS A 35 -33.43 1.97 13.67
N GLU A 36 -34.22 2.86 13.04
CA GLU A 36 -34.59 2.75 11.62
C GLU A 36 -33.41 3.08 10.72
N TYR A 37 -32.63 4.12 11.08
CA TYR A 37 -31.37 4.46 10.40
C TYR A 37 -30.35 3.31 10.49
N ASP A 38 -30.12 2.75 11.69
CA ASP A 38 -29.18 1.62 11.89
C ASP A 38 -29.63 0.33 11.17
N MET A 39 -30.95 0.09 11.03
CA MET A 39 -31.48 -1.01 10.21
C MET A 39 -31.38 -0.75 8.70
N LEU A 40 -31.49 0.50 8.26
CA LEU A 40 -31.28 0.92 6.86
C LEU A 40 -29.80 0.89 6.46
N THR A 41 -28.88 1.14 7.41
CA THR A 41 -27.42 1.20 7.23
C THR A 41 -26.69 -0.07 7.65
N LYS A 42 -27.38 -1.17 7.95
CA LYS A 42 -26.72 -2.44 8.30
C LYS A 42 -26.10 -3.10 7.06
N VAL A 43 -24.98 -2.55 6.62
CA VAL A 43 -24.25 -3.04 5.46
C VAL A 43 -23.59 -4.37 5.82
N THR A 44 -23.98 -5.41 5.10
CA THR A 44 -23.48 -6.78 5.28
C THR A 44 -22.33 -7.06 4.32
N ASP A 45 -21.44 -7.95 4.74
CA ASP A 45 -20.46 -8.56 3.85
C ASP A 45 -21.14 -9.13 2.59
N THR A 46 -20.39 -9.14 1.50
CA THR A 46 -20.76 -9.59 0.18
C THR A 46 -19.85 -10.75 -0.20
N SER A 47 -20.48 -11.88 -0.53
CA SER A 47 -19.81 -13.02 -1.13
C SER A 47 -19.74 -12.89 -2.65
N SER A 48 -18.80 -13.59 -3.28
CA SER A 48 -18.73 -13.72 -4.75
C SER A 48 -20.06 -14.15 -5.38
N GLY A 49 -20.78 -15.07 -4.73
CA GLY A 49 -22.10 -15.52 -5.21
C GLY A 49 -23.17 -14.44 -5.21
N GLN A 50 -23.13 -13.50 -4.24
CA GLN A 50 -24.01 -12.34 -4.24
C GLN A 50 -23.55 -11.28 -5.25
N ALA A 51 -22.24 -11.05 -5.37
CA ALA A 51 -21.69 -10.11 -6.34
C ALA A 51 -22.04 -10.49 -7.78
N ARG A 52 -21.92 -11.78 -8.12
CA ARG A 52 -22.34 -12.32 -9.44
C ARG A 52 -23.84 -12.18 -9.71
N LYS A 53 -24.67 -12.01 -8.67
CA LYS A 53 -26.11 -11.73 -8.79
C LYS A 53 -26.43 -10.23 -8.85
N GLY A 54 -25.42 -9.36 -8.87
CA GLY A 54 -25.55 -7.91 -8.98
C GLY A 54 -25.47 -7.14 -7.66
N LYS A 55 -25.22 -7.79 -6.51
CA LYS A 55 -24.93 -7.05 -5.27
C LYS A 55 -23.57 -6.35 -5.40
N ASP A 56 -23.47 -5.10 -4.97
CA ASP A 56 -22.20 -4.38 -4.94
C ASP A 56 -21.16 -5.12 -4.06
N ILE A 57 -19.89 -5.15 -4.51
CA ILE A 57 -18.79 -5.89 -3.85
C ILE A 57 -18.46 -5.36 -2.45
N GLN A 58 -18.74 -4.08 -2.17
CA GLN A 58 -18.66 -3.50 -0.85
C GLN A 58 -19.99 -3.60 -0.10
N GLY A 59 -21.09 -3.88 -0.81
CA GLY A 59 -22.44 -3.97 -0.26
C GLY A 59 -23.15 -2.62 -0.22
N ILE A 60 -22.70 -1.64 -1.00
CA ILE A 60 -23.35 -0.33 -1.14
C ILE A 60 -24.75 -0.55 -1.76
N PRO A 61 -25.84 -0.14 -1.07
CA PRO A 61 -27.20 -0.38 -1.53
C PRO A 61 -27.64 0.69 -2.52
N TRP A 62 -27.04 0.72 -3.71
CA TRP A 62 -27.30 1.72 -4.75
C TRP A 62 -28.78 1.86 -5.09
N GLU A 63 -29.56 0.78 -5.00
CA GLU A 63 -31.01 0.77 -5.22
C GLU A 63 -31.82 1.55 -4.17
N ARG A 64 -31.22 1.86 -3.02
CA ARG A 64 -31.83 2.66 -1.95
C ARG A 64 -31.32 4.11 -1.95
N LEU A 65 -30.34 4.43 -2.78
CA LEU A 65 -29.76 5.76 -2.89
C LEU A 65 -30.40 6.52 -4.05
N ASN A 66 -30.41 7.85 -3.95
CA ASN A 66 -30.92 8.73 -5.02
C ASN A 66 -29.90 8.94 -6.16
N ILE A 67 -28.85 8.11 -6.24
CA ILE A 67 -27.78 8.20 -7.23
C ILE A 67 -27.38 6.80 -7.67
N THR A 68 -27.11 6.62 -8.96
CA THR A 68 -26.59 5.35 -9.48
C THR A 68 -25.09 5.21 -9.17
N ARG A 69 -24.58 3.98 -9.23
CA ARG A 69 -23.14 3.72 -9.06
C ARG A 69 -22.33 4.47 -10.12
N GLU A 70 -22.82 4.49 -11.36
CA GLU A 70 -22.19 5.14 -12.51
C GLU A 70 -22.14 6.67 -12.33
N ASP A 71 -23.27 7.29 -11.96
CA ASP A 71 -23.33 8.74 -11.73
C ASP A 71 -22.43 9.16 -10.55
N TYR A 72 -22.40 8.34 -9.49
CA TYR A 72 -21.50 8.57 -8.36
C TYR A 72 -20.04 8.44 -8.79
N ARG A 73 -19.68 7.44 -9.62
CA ARG A 73 -18.32 7.29 -10.16
C ARG A 73 -17.90 8.49 -11.02
N LEU A 74 -18.78 9.00 -11.88
CA LEU A 74 -18.50 10.21 -12.68
C LEU A 74 -18.23 11.41 -11.77
N THR A 75 -19.13 11.65 -10.81
CA THR A 75 -18.98 12.71 -9.81
C THR A 75 -17.67 12.56 -9.02
N ARG A 76 -17.35 11.32 -8.61
CA ARG A 76 -16.12 10.99 -7.87
C ARG A 76 -14.87 11.33 -8.68
N LEU A 77 -14.83 11.04 -9.99
CA LEU A 77 -13.70 11.38 -10.85
C LEU A 77 -13.56 12.89 -11.08
N GLU A 78 -14.67 13.62 -11.16
CA GLU A 78 -14.67 15.08 -11.35
C GLU A 78 -14.26 15.84 -10.08
N GLN A 79 -14.67 15.35 -8.91
CA GLN A 79 -14.48 16.06 -7.65
C GLN A 79 -13.22 15.66 -6.89
N TYR A 80 -12.60 14.50 -7.20
CA TYR A 80 -11.42 14.05 -6.49
C TYR A 80 -10.22 14.97 -6.75
N LYS A 81 -9.81 15.69 -5.70
CA LYS A 81 -8.65 16.58 -5.73
C LYS A 81 -7.39 15.78 -5.47
N ASN A 82 -6.52 15.74 -6.47
CA ASN A 82 -5.19 15.18 -6.31
C ASN A 82 -4.28 16.19 -5.64
N TYR A 83 -3.57 15.75 -4.61
CA TYR A 83 -2.36 16.45 -4.18
C TYR A 83 -1.31 16.37 -5.30
N GLU A 84 -0.51 17.39 -5.50
CA GLU A 84 0.62 17.39 -6.44
C GLU A 84 1.77 18.16 -5.77
N ASN A 85 2.99 17.61 -5.76
CA ASN A 85 4.13 18.39 -5.25
C ASN A 85 4.60 19.37 -6.32
N ILE A 86 4.46 18.98 -7.59
CA ILE A 86 4.79 19.78 -8.75
C ILE A 86 3.48 20.09 -9.49
N PRO A 87 3.06 21.37 -9.56
CA PRO A 87 1.79 21.73 -10.18
C PRO A 87 1.65 21.22 -11.62
N ALA A 88 0.49 20.63 -11.92
CA ALA A 88 0.13 20.09 -13.24
C ALA A 88 1.01 18.94 -13.74
N SER A 89 1.73 18.26 -12.84
CA SER A 89 2.58 17.11 -13.19
C SER A 89 1.77 15.98 -13.84
N GLY A 90 0.57 15.68 -13.34
CA GLY A 90 -0.28 14.62 -13.87
C GLY A 90 -0.83 14.89 -15.29
N ASP A 91 -1.03 16.17 -15.64
CA ASP A 91 -1.57 16.56 -16.94
C ASP A 91 -0.49 16.60 -18.03
N ALA A 92 0.76 16.82 -17.64
CA ALA A 92 1.89 16.90 -18.56
C ALA A 92 2.27 15.53 -19.18
N VAL A 93 2.05 14.41 -18.47
CA VAL A 93 2.51 13.07 -18.92
C VAL A 93 1.59 12.42 -19.96
N VAL A 94 0.37 12.94 -20.19
CA VAL A 94 -0.69 12.25 -20.96
C VAL A 94 -0.25 11.81 -22.37
N LYS A 95 0.70 12.51 -23.00
CA LYS A 95 1.20 12.19 -24.35
C LYS A 95 2.17 11.01 -24.40
N GLU A 96 2.78 10.63 -23.28
CA GLU A 96 3.78 9.55 -23.20
C GLU A 96 3.17 8.22 -22.73
N CYS A 97 1.90 8.22 -22.31
CA CYS A 97 1.26 7.05 -21.74
C CYS A 97 0.94 5.99 -22.80
N LYS A 98 1.26 4.73 -22.47
CA LYS A 98 0.90 3.57 -23.29
C LYS A 98 -0.63 3.44 -23.32
N GLN A 99 -1.21 3.23 -24.51
CA GLN A 99 -2.62 2.85 -24.62
C GLN A 99 -2.79 1.42 -24.14
N MET A 100 -3.85 1.16 -23.37
CA MET A 100 -4.08 -0.12 -22.74
C MET A 100 -5.46 -0.64 -23.11
N GLU A 101 -5.51 -1.92 -23.45
CA GLU A 101 -6.76 -2.62 -23.71
C GLU A 101 -7.43 -2.95 -22.36
N LYS A 102 -8.59 -2.34 -22.12
CA LYS A 102 -9.48 -2.74 -21.02
C LYS A 102 -10.00 -4.15 -21.33
N GLY A 103 -9.86 -5.08 -20.39
CA GLY A 103 -10.34 -6.46 -20.56
C GLY A 103 -9.50 -7.56 -19.93
N GLY A 104 -8.50 -7.21 -19.12
CA GLY A 104 -7.87 -8.17 -18.20
C GLY A 104 -8.90 -8.70 -17.21
N ASN A 105 -8.84 -10.00 -16.92
CA ASN A 105 -9.70 -10.66 -15.94
C ASN A 105 -8.90 -11.80 -15.31
N TYR A 106 -7.94 -11.40 -14.46
CA TYR A 106 -6.90 -12.24 -13.87
C TYR A 106 -7.22 -12.64 -12.44
N TYR A 107 -7.90 -11.77 -11.70
CA TYR A 107 -8.33 -11.99 -10.32
C TYR A 107 -9.84 -11.76 -10.20
N GLU A 108 -10.57 -12.72 -9.66
CA GLU A 108 -12.02 -12.62 -9.46
C GLU A 108 -12.35 -12.29 -8.01
N PHE A 109 -13.32 -11.38 -7.80
CA PHE A 109 -13.80 -11.05 -6.47
C PHE A 109 -14.28 -12.31 -5.75
N PHE A 110 -13.74 -12.56 -4.55
CA PHE A 110 -14.11 -13.69 -3.73
C PHE A 110 -15.05 -13.28 -2.59
N HIS A 111 -14.64 -12.27 -1.82
CA HIS A 111 -15.35 -11.83 -0.62
C HIS A 111 -14.84 -10.46 -0.16
N ASN A 112 -15.70 -9.68 0.51
CA ASN A 112 -15.24 -8.62 1.39
C ASN A 112 -15.59 -8.95 2.84
N THR A 113 -14.72 -8.57 3.77
CA THR A 113 -15.04 -8.65 5.20
C THR A 113 -14.93 -7.29 5.87
N ARG A 114 -15.98 -6.92 6.61
CA ARG A 114 -16.06 -5.70 7.43
C ARG A 114 -15.69 -5.96 8.89
N LEU A 115 -15.43 -7.22 9.26
CA LEU A 115 -14.89 -7.56 10.58
C LEU A 115 -13.55 -6.88 10.82
N VAL A 116 -12.80 -6.65 9.73
CA VAL A 116 -11.58 -5.85 9.75
C VAL A 116 -11.86 -4.47 9.17
N LYS A 117 -11.37 -3.44 9.86
CA LYS A 117 -11.47 -2.05 9.44
C LYS A 117 -10.06 -1.51 9.21
N PRO A 118 -9.50 -1.68 8.00
CA PRO A 118 -8.19 -1.14 7.69
C PRO A 118 -8.16 0.37 7.94
N THR A 119 -7.06 0.89 8.49
CA THR A 119 -6.89 2.32 8.79
C THR A 119 -5.64 2.86 8.12
N ILE A 120 -5.74 4.08 7.61
CA ILE A 120 -4.60 4.90 7.20
C ILE A 120 -4.59 6.20 7.98
N LEU A 121 -3.39 6.71 8.27
CA LEU A 121 -3.19 8.00 8.94
C LEU A 121 -2.42 8.99 8.07
N HIS A 122 -1.91 8.57 6.91
CA HIS A 122 -1.16 9.41 5.98
C HIS A 122 -1.74 9.29 4.58
N PHE A 123 -1.99 10.42 3.94
CA PHE A 123 -2.60 10.48 2.60
C PHE A 123 -1.68 9.97 1.48
N GLN A 124 -0.38 9.77 1.74
CA GLN A 124 0.58 9.27 0.74
C GLN A 124 1.08 7.83 0.97
N LEU A 125 1.05 7.30 2.20
CA LEU A 125 1.67 6.01 2.54
C LEU A 125 0.63 4.89 2.51
N ARG A 126 0.94 3.76 1.87
CA ARG A 126 -0.03 2.68 1.55
C ARG A 126 0.50 1.26 1.82
N ASN A 127 1.50 1.11 2.68
CA ASN A 127 2.14 -0.18 2.97
C ASN A 127 1.65 -0.76 4.31
N LEU A 128 0.33 -0.97 4.45
CA LEU A 128 -0.30 -1.40 5.72
C LEU A 128 -1.08 -2.72 5.63
N VAL A 129 -0.99 -3.45 4.51
CA VAL A 129 -1.64 -4.75 4.30
C VAL A 129 -0.62 -5.74 3.74
N TRP A 130 -0.47 -6.90 4.38
CA TRP A 130 0.52 -7.92 4.01
C TRP A 130 -0.04 -9.33 4.17
N ALA A 131 -0.08 -10.09 3.08
CA ALA A 131 -0.45 -11.49 3.09
C ALA A 131 0.81 -12.35 3.24
N THR A 132 0.81 -13.27 4.21
CA THR A 132 1.89 -14.26 4.40
C THR A 132 1.52 -15.63 3.86
N SER A 133 0.24 -15.86 3.57
CA SER A 133 -0.26 -17.05 2.90
C SER A 133 -1.45 -16.69 2.02
N LYS A 134 -2.01 -17.67 1.31
CA LYS A 134 -3.30 -17.52 0.59
C LYS A 134 -4.44 -17.04 1.49
N HIS A 135 -4.34 -17.26 2.80
CA HIS A 135 -5.42 -17.10 3.75
C HIS A 135 -5.11 -16.13 4.89
N ASP A 136 -3.83 -15.89 5.19
CA ASP A 136 -3.41 -15.16 6.37
C ASP A 136 -2.89 -13.77 5.97
N VAL A 137 -3.53 -12.74 6.52
CA VAL A 137 -3.30 -11.34 6.18
C VAL A 137 -3.14 -10.52 7.45
N TYR A 138 -2.12 -9.67 7.47
CA TYR A 138 -1.80 -8.75 8.54
C TYR A 138 -2.05 -7.33 8.08
N LEU A 139 -2.69 -6.54 8.92
CA LEU A 139 -3.02 -5.17 8.58
C LEU A 139 -3.21 -4.26 9.79
N MET A 140 -3.02 -2.97 9.58
CA MET A 140 -3.37 -1.96 10.59
C MET A 140 -4.88 -1.72 10.63
N SER A 141 -5.44 -1.78 11.83
CA SER A 141 -6.80 -1.39 12.17
C SER A 141 -6.74 -0.53 13.42
N ASN A 142 -7.01 0.77 13.28
CA ASN A 142 -6.74 1.80 14.29
C ASN A 142 -5.26 1.73 14.75
N TYR A 143 -5.04 1.48 16.04
CA TYR A 143 -3.72 1.36 16.65
C TYR A 143 -3.19 -0.08 16.69
N SER A 144 -3.92 -1.05 16.16
CA SER A 144 -3.58 -2.46 16.30
C SER A 144 -3.17 -3.08 14.97
N VAL A 145 -2.10 -3.87 15.00
CA VAL A 145 -1.82 -4.84 13.93
C VAL A 145 -2.74 -6.03 14.18
N MET A 146 -3.63 -6.26 13.23
CA MET A 146 -4.58 -7.36 13.23
C MET A 146 -4.13 -8.44 12.26
N HIS A 147 -4.39 -9.69 12.61
CA HIS A 147 -4.27 -10.84 11.73
C HIS A 147 -5.66 -11.39 11.41
N TRP A 148 -5.96 -11.44 10.12
CA TRP A 148 -7.18 -12.03 9.56
C TRP A 148 -6.83 -13.32 8.83
N SER A 149 -7.53 -14.39 9.18
CA SER A 149 -7.45 -15.66 8.47
C SER A 149 -8.74 -15.89 7.68
N SER A 150 -8.67 -15.81 6.35
CA SER A 150 -9.81 -16.03 5.47
C SER A 150 -10.30 -17.48 5.47
N LEU A 151 -9.48 -18.42 5.92
CA LEU A 151 -9.81 -19.84 6.00
C LEU A 151 -10.68 -20.14 7.23
N SER A 152 -10.33 -19.56 8.38
CA SER A 152 -11.03 -19.76 9.65
C SER A 152 -12.06 -18.67 9.95
N CYS A 153 -12.12 -17.62 9.11
CA CYS A 153 -12.90 -16.41 9.33
C CYS A 153 -12.64 -15.79 10.72
N HIS A 154 -11.39 -15.84 11.16
CA HIS A 154 -10.99 -15.41 12.48
C HIS A 154 -10.13 -14.15 12.42
N LEU A 155 -10.44 -13.21 13.31
CA LEU A 155 -9.68 -11.98 13.51
C LEU A 155 -9.00 -12.03 14.87
N SER A 156 -7.68 -11.80 14.88
CA SER A 156 -6.85 -11.83 16.09
C SER A 156 -5.99 -10.57 16.17
N GLU A 157 -5.86 -9.98 17.36
CA GLU A 157 -4.96 -8.85 17.60
C GLU A 157 -3.54 -9.35 17.85
N ILE A 158 -2.57 -8.85 17.08
CA ILE A 158 -1.15 -9.27 17.18
C ILE A 158 -0.37 -8.34 18.09
N LEU A 159 -0.58 -7.04 17.94
CA LEU A 159 0.11 -6.02 18.72
C LEU A 159 -0.70 -4.72 18.72
N ASN A 160 -0.89 -4.13 19.89
CA ASN A 160 -1.66 -2.91 20.07
C ASN A 160 -0.72 -1.75 20.46
N PHE A 161 -0.60 -0.77 19.56
CA PHE A 161 0.25 0.40 19.73
C PHE A 161 -0.42 1.57 20.46
N SER A 162 -1.71 1.48 20.82
CA SER A 162 -2.36 2.48 21.68
C SER A 162 -1.83 2.42 23.12
N GLY A 163 -1.37 1.24 23.53
CA GLY A 163 -0.77 1.00 24.83
C GLY A 163 0.74 1.22 24.82
N HIS A 164 1.38 0.62 25.82
CA HIS A 164 2.83 0.59 25.94
C HIS A 164 3.38 -0.67 25.27
N VAL A 165 4.32 -0.48 24.34
CA VAL A 165 4.97 -1.54 23.56
C VAL A 165 6.47 -1.50 23.83
N ALA A 166 6.99 -2.49 24.57
CA ALA A 166 8.39 -2.60 24.90
C ALA A 166 8.97 -3.97 24.53
N PRO A 167 10.27 -4.03 24.19
CA PRO A 167 10.91 -5.29 23.83
C PRO A 167 11.08 -6.18 25.07
N THR A 168 10.82 -7.48 24.89
CA THR A 168 11.04 -8.51 25.91
C THR A 168 12.42 -9.14 25.81
N GLU A 169 13.11 -8.95 24.68
CA GLU A 169 14.48 -9.42 24.46
C GLU A 169 15.47 -8.25 24.62
N LYS A 170 16.73 -8.58 24.95
CA LYS A 170 17.79 -7.59 25.15
C LYS A 170 18.79 -7.66 24.01
N HIS A 171 18.68 -6.71 23.10
CA HIS A 171 19.60 -6.54 21.97
C HIS A 171 20.31 -5.19 22.05
N PRO A 172 21.57 -5.09 21.59
CA PRO A 172 22.26 -3.80 21.48
C PRO A 172 21.47 -2.81 20.62
N GLY A 173 21.38 -1.55 21.07
CA GLY A 173 20.61 -0.51 20.35
C GLY A 173 19.10 -0.60 20.53
N SER A 174 18.60 -1.58 21.29
CA SER A 174 17.19 -1.67 21.65
C SER A 174 16.83 -0.64 22.73
N LEU A 175 15.77 0.13 22.49
CA LEU A 175 15.13 0.99 23.48
C LEU A 175 14.27 0.12 24.39
N LEU A 176 14.80 -0.21 25.57
CA LEU A 176 14.16 -1.14 26.52
C LEU A 176 12.92 -0.55 27.17
N GLU A 177 12.84 0.77 27.24
CA GLU A 177 11.66 1.51 27.66
C GLU A 177 10.50 1.39 26.67
N GLY A 178 10.75 1.01 25.41
CA GLY A 178 9.72 0.89 24.39
C GLY A 178 9.06 2.22 24.01
N PHE A 179 7.84 2.14 23.51
CA PHE A 179 7.04 3.28 23.05
C PHE A 179 5.62 3.23 23.61
N THR A 180 4.94 4.38 23.62
CA THR A 180 3.56 4.50 24.08
C THR A 180 2.77 5.28 23.04
N GLN A 181 1.54 4.84 22.74
CA GLN A 181 0.64 5.54 21.81
C GLN A 181 1.27 5.81 20.43
N THR A 182 2.01 4.82 19.92
CA THR A 182 2.71 4.94 18.65
C THR A 182 1.74 4.89 17.49
N GLN A 183 1.77 5.92 16.64
CA GLN A 183 1.07 5.90 15.37
C GLN A 183 1.95 5.19 14.34
N ILE A 184 1.39 4.18 13.67
CA ILE A 184 2.10 3.39 12.67
C ILE A 184 1.88 4.00 11.28
N SER A 185 2.97 4.28 10.59
CA SER A 185 3.00 4.82 9.22
C SER A 185 3.21 3.73 8.16
N THR A 186 3.88 2.64 8.52
CA THR A 186 4.16 1.52 7.60
C THR A 186 4.30 0.20 8.36
N LEU A 187 3.98 -0.89 7.68
CA LEU A 187 4.11 -2.26 8.17
C LEU A 187 4.87 -3.07 7.11
N ALA A 188 5.59 -4.09 7.53
CA ALA A 188 6.07 -5.16 6.68
C ALA A 188 5.92 -6.50 7.41
N VAL A 189 5.39 -7.50 6.72
CA VAL A 189 5.26 -8.86 7.25
C VAL A 189 5.74 -9.85 6.20
N LYS A 190 6.66 -10.73 6.60
CA LYS A 190 7.19 -11.80 5.75
C LYS A 190 7.49 -13.00 6.63
N ASP A 191 6.98 -14.17 6.23
CA ASP A 191 7.09 -15.41 7.00
C ASP A 191 6.66 -15.19 8.46
N ASN A 192 7.55 -15.42 9.44
CA ASN A 192 7.28 -15.22 10.86
C ASN A 192 7.74 -13.85 11.39
N PHE A 193 8.11 -12.91 10.52
CA PHE A 193 8.67 -11.62 10.90
C PHE A 193 7.72 -10.49 10.61
N MET A 194 7.54 -9.61 11.59
CA MET A 194 6.75 -8.40 11.49
C MET A 194 7.60 -7.20 11.92
N VAL A 195 7.63 -6.16 11.09
CA VAL A 195 8.25 -4.88 11.43
C VAL A 195 7.25 -3.76 11.20
N ALA A 196 7.05 -2.92 12.20
CA ALA A 196 6.19 -1.74 12.13
C ALA A 196 7.03 -0.47 12.30
N GLY A 197 6.79 0.51 11.44
CA GLY A 197 7.44 1.83 11.46
C GLY A 197 6.46 2.91 11.88
N GLY A 198 6.92 3.85 12.71
CA GLY A 198 6.12 4.96 13.22
C GLY A 198 6.45 6.32 12.59
N PHE A 199 5.61 7.32 12.91
CA PHE A 199 5.75 8.70 12.43
C PHE A 199 6.91 9.47 13.08
N GLN A 200 7.43 9.02 14.21
CA GLN A 200 8.55 9.64 14.92
C GLN A 200 9.82 8.79 14.85
N GLY A 201 9.96 8.02 13.76
CA GLY A 201 11.12 7.19 13.49
C GLY A 201 11.17 5.89 14.28
N GLU A 202 10.10 5.53 15.00
CA GLU A 202 10.02 4.28 15.74
C GLU A 202 10.08 3.08 14.79
N LEU A 203 10.76 2.04 15.23
CA LEU A 203 10.77 0.72 14.62
C LEU A 203 10.50 -0.32 15.70
N THR A 204 9.53 -1.19 15.44
CA THR A 204 9.16 -2.29 16.33
C THR A 204 9.21 -3.59 15.54
N PHE A 205 10.02 -4.54 15.99
CA PHE A 205 10.17 -5.85 15.39
C PHE A 205 9.60 -6.94 16.29
N LYS A 206 8.84 -7.85 15.69
CA LYS A 206 8.19 -8.98 16.36
C LYS A 206 8.34 -10.26 15.57
N HIS A 207 8.69 -11.34 16.27
CA HIS A 207 8.45 -12.70 15.80
C HIS A 207 6.98 -13.06 16.05
N LEU A 208 6.27 -13.47 14.99
CA LEU A 208 4.84 -13.79 15.04
C LEU A 208 4.55 -15.08 15.81
N ASP A 209 5.50 -16.01 15.84
CA ASP A 209 5.43 -17.28 16.56
C ASP A 209 5.81 -17.19 18.05
N ARG A 210 6.28 -16.02 18.51
CA ARG A 210 6.68 -15.77 19.90
C ARG A 210 5.76 -14.77 20.59
N LYS A 211 5.71 -14.83 21.91
CA LYS A 211 5.06 -13.78 22.72
C LYS A 211 6.00 -12.58 22.88
N GLY A 212 5.43 -11.38 22.95
CA GLY A 212 6.19 -10.14 23.14
C GLY A 212 6.79 -9.58 21.84
N VAL A 213 7.51 -8.48 22.00
CA VAL A 213 8.25 -7.77 20.96
C VAL A 213 9.73 -8.09 21.12
N ALA A 214 10.44 -8.37 20.04
CA ALA A 214 11.85 -8.74 20.14
C ALA A 214 12.75 -7.50 20.23
N PHE A 215 12.43 -6.46 19.46
CA PHE A 215 13.29 -5.29 19.34
C PHE A 215 12.47 -4.03 19.08
N CYS A 216 12.87 -2.94 19.76
CA CYS A 216 12.37 -1.59 19.52
C CYS A 216 13.56 -0.67 19.33
N THR A 217 13.55 0.20 18.34
CA THR A 217 14.56 1.26 18.21
C THR A 217 13.97 2.49 17.54
N ARG A 218 14.73 3.59 17.55
CA ARG A 218 14.37 4.80 16.82
C ARG A 218 15.44 5.09 15.78
N THR A 219 15.02 5.21 14.53
CA THR A 219 15.90 5.44 13.37
C THR A 219 16.57 6.81 13.42
N THR A 220 15.82 7.83 13.85
CA THR A 220 16.28 9.22 13.99
C THR A 220 15.43 9.96 15.02
N TYR A 221 15.97 11.03 15.60
CA TYR A 221 15.27 11.92 16.52
C TYR A 221 14.94 13.28 15.87
N ASP A 222 15.12 13.40 14.56
CA ASP A 222 14.77 14.60 13.81
C ASP A 222 13.25 14.85 13.86
N ASP A 223 12.85 16.12 13.77
CA ASP A 223 11.42 16.49 13.78
C ASP A 223 10.62 15.82 12.64
N ASN A 224 11.31 15.50 11.53
CA ASN A 224 10.74 14.84 10.36
C ASN A 224 11.23 13.39 10.23
N ALA A 225 10.91 12.56 11.23
CA ALA A 225 11.46 11.22 11.40
C ALA A 225 10.63 10.07 10.78
N ILE A 226 9.54 10.36 10.07
CA ILE A 226 8.58 9.34 9.59
C ILE A 226 9.30 8.17 8.92
N THR A 227 8.93 6.94 9.32
CA THR A 227 9.32 5.72 8.61
C THR A 227 8.33 5.50 7.47
N ASN A 228 8.76 5.75 6.24
CA ASN A 228 7.88 5.81 5.08
C ASN A 228 7.58 4.41 4.51
N ALA A 229 8.58 3.54 4.47
CA ALA A 229 8.43 2.18 3.97
C ALA A 229 9.39 1.22 4.67
N ILE A 230 8.96 -0.04 4.79
CA ILE A 230 9.80 -1.13 5.27
C ILE A 230 9.76 -2.28 4.25
N GLU A 231 10.91 -2.89 4.02
CA GLU A 231 11.03 -4.10 3.21
C GLU A 231 11.84 -5.16 3.95
N ILE A 232 11.33 -6.39 4.00
CA ILE A 232 12.00 -7.55 4.60
C ILE A 232 12.45 -8.47 3.47
N TYR A 233 13.73 -8.88 3.47
CA TYR A 233 14.29 -9.71 2.41
C TYR A 233 15.38 -10.65 2.92
N ASP A 234 15.63 -11.70 2.14
CA ASP A 234 16.69 -12.67 2.44
C ASP A 234 18.04 -12.11 2.03
N SER A 235 19.01 -12.16 2.94
CA SER A 235 20.39 -11.71 2.71
C SER A 235 21.17 -12.71 1.85
N LEU A 236 22.10 -12.21 1.03
CA LEU A 236 23.03 -13.05 0.26
C LEU A 236 23.93 -13.91 1.15
N ARG A 237 24.17 -13.48 2.39
CA ARG A 237 25.06 -14.16 3.34
C ARG A 237 24.32 -15.20 4.20
N GLY A 238 23.04 -15.44 3.90
CA GLY A 238 22.15 -16.18 4.79
C GLY A 238 21.57 -15.26 5.88
N GLY A 239 20.39 -15.61 6.37
CA GLY A 239 19.64 -14.79 7.30
C GLY A 239 18.70 -13.79 6.59
N ILE A 240 18.02 -12.99 7.40
CA ILE A 240 17.00 -12.06 6.96
C ILE A 240 17.42 -10.68 7.42
N ASN A 241 17.21 -9.71 6.53
CA ASN A 241 17.44 -8.30 6.79
C ASN A 241 16.14 -7.55 6.57
N PHE A 242 16.03 -6.37 7.16
CA PHE A 242 15.00 -5.41 6.77
C PHE A 242 15.60 -4.03 6.55
N MET A 243 15.00 -3.29 5.62
CA MET A 243 15.35 -1.90 5.34
C MET A 243 14.21 -0.99 5.72
N ALA A 244 14.55 0.15 6.31
CA ALA A 244 13.64 1.24 6.61
C ALA A 244 14.02 2.46 5.78
N ALA A 245 13.07 2.96 5.00
CA ALA A 245 13.14 4.25 4.31
C ALA A 245 12.55 5.33 5.21
N ASN A 246 13.25 6.44 5.39
CA ASN A 246 12.87 7.49 6.33
C ASN A 246 12.83 8.88 5.69
N ASN A 247 12.01 9.74 6.29
CA ASN A 247 11.83 11.12 5.87
C ASN A 247 13.02 12.04 6.21
N ASP A 248 13.99 11.53 6.97
CA ASP A 248 15.27 12.19 7.30
C ASP A 248 16.33 12.01 6.20
N CYS A 249 15.88 11.79 4.97
CA CYS A 249 16.71 11.56 3.79
C CYS A 249 17.62 10.34 3.91
N SER A 250 17.25 9.34 4.72
CA SER A 250 18.08 8.16 4.92
C SER A 250 17.35 6.85 4.66
N MET A 251 18.13 5.83 4.32
CA MET A 251 17.74 4.42 4.38
C MET A 251 18.66 3.70 5.37
N ARG A 252 18.06 2.83 6.20
CA ARG A 252 18.77 2.03 7.20
C ARG A 252 18.46 0.55 7.02
N GLU A 253 19.50 -0.27 6.98
CA GLU A 253 19.38 -1.73 6.91
C GLU A 253 19.78 -2.36 8.24
N TYR A 254 19.00 -3.31 8.70
CA TYR A 254 19.25 -4.06 9.94
C TYR A 254 19.24 -5.56 9.67
N ASP A 255 20.10 -6.30 10.36
CA ASP A 255 20.00 -7.76 10.42
C ASP A 255 18.91 -8.18 11.43
N THR A 256 18.21 -9.30 11.21
CA THR A 256 17.15 -9.76 12.13
C THR A 256 17.63 -10.69 13.24
N GLU A 257 18.91 -11.05 13.29
CA GLU A 257 19.44 -11.96 14.31
C GLU A 257 19.88 -11.19 15.57
N ARG A 258 20.56 -10.07 15.36
CA ARG A 258 21.18 -9.20 16.37
C ARG A 258 20.66 -7.76 16.34
N PHE A 259 19.84 -7.41 15.35
CA PHE A 259 19.28 -6.07 15.17
C PHE A 259 20.34 -4.97 15.04
N GLN A 260 21.50 -5.30 14.48
CA GLN A 260 22.55 -4.33 14.23
C GLN A 260 22.28 -3.59 12.93
N LEU A 261 22.57 -2.28 12.95
CA LEU A 261 22.57 -1.45 11.76
C LEU A 261 23.73 -1.87 10.84
N LEU A 262 23.40 -2.44 9.69
CA LEU A 262 24.35 -2.89 8.68
C LEU A 262 24.76 -1.75 7.75
N ASN A 263 23.77 -0.99 7.26
CA ASN A 263 23.98 0.11 6.33
C ASN A 263 23.16 1.32 6.75
N HIS A 264 23.75 2.51 6.60
CA HIS A 264 23.06 3.80 6.70
C HIS A 264 23.44 4.65 5.49
N LEU A 265 22.52 4.72 4.54
CA LEU A 265 22.71 5.48 3.31
C LEU A 265 21.94 6.80 3.41
N ARG A 266 22.58 7.90 3.04
CA ARG A 266 21.98 9.24 3.00
C ARG A 266 21.80 9.71 1.57
N PHE A 267 20.66 10.35 1.33
CA PHE A 267 20.22 10.86 0.05
C PHE A 267 20.00 12.38 0.15
N PRO A 268 19.95 13.11 -0.97
CA PRO A 268 19.72 14.55 -0.95
C PRO A 268 18.27 14.93 -0.64
N TRP A 269 17.36 13.96 -0.49
CA TRP A 269 15.93 14.15 -0.30
C TRP A 269 15.33 13.05 0.60
N PRO A 270 14.18 13.32 1.25
CA PRO A 270 13.41 12.32 2.00
C PRO A 270 13.09 11.06 1.18
N VAL A 271 13.38 9.88 1.74
CA VAL A 271 13.19 8.61 1.03
C VAL A 271 11.79 8.08 1.31
N ASN A 272 10.95 8.01 0.28
CA ASN A 272 9.56 7.58 0.41
C ASN A 272 9.42 6.06 0.27
N HIS A 273 10.23 5.42 -0.58
CA HIS A 273 10.17 3.98 -0.77
C HIS A 273 11.50 3.40 -1.26
N THR A 274 11.75 2.15 -0.89
CA THR A 274 12.85 1.34 -1.41
C THR A 274 12.37 -0.04 -1.81
N SER A 275 13.00 -0.64 -2.83
CA SER A 275 12.78 -2.04 -3.22
C SER A 275 14.08 -2.73 -3.60
N VAL A 276 14.34 -3.93 -3.10
CA VAL A 276 15.56 -4.72 -3.40
C VAL A 276 15.36 -5.58 -4.65
N SER A 277 16.38 -5.65 -5.50
CA SER A 277 16.41 -6.57 -6.63
C SER A 277 16.39 -8.05 -6.18
N PRO A 278 15.87 -8.98 -6.99
CA PRO A 278 15.85 -10.40 -6.66
C PRO A 278 17.23 -10.99 -6.36
N ASP A 279 18.27 -10.50 -7.03
CA ASP A 279 19.67 -10.90 -6.81
C ASP A 279 20.34 -10.18 -5.62
N ARG A 280 19.62 -9.30 -4.92
CA ARG A 280 20.06 -8.56 -3.71
C ARG A 280 21.29 -7.69 -3.93
N ARG A 281 21.51 -7.24 -5.17
CA ARG A 281 22.64 -6.37 -5.51
C ARG A 281 22.25 -4.91 -5.62
N LEU A 282 21.06 -4.65 -6.15
CA LEU A 282 20.58 -3.30 -6.40
C LEU A 282 19.39 -3.00 -5.50
N ILE A 283 19.31 -1.75 -5.09
CA ILE A 283 18.10 -1.17 -4.52
C ILE A 283 17.61 -0.05 -5.43
N THR A 284 16.31 -0.02 -5.65
CA THR A 284 15.64 1.15 -6.21
C THR A 284 15.26 2.03 -5.04
N VAL A 285 15.66 3.30 -5.09
CA VAL A 285 15.39 4.30 -4.06
C VAL A 285 14.60 5.43 -4.71
N VAL A 286 13.45 5.76 -4.14
CA VAL A 286 12.59 6.85 -4.60
C VAL A 286 12.12 7.71 -3.43
N GLY A 287 11.82 8.98 -3.69
CA GLY A 287 11.49 9.94 -2.65
C GLY A 287 11.05 11.28 -3.19
N ASP A 288 11.35 12.34 -2.43
CA ASP A 288 11.01 13.73 -2.75
C ASP A 288 11.94 14.31 -3.84
N SER A 289 11.93 13.64 -4.99
CA SER A 289 12.71 13.93 -6.18
C SER A 289 11.98 13.39 -7.40
N LEU A 290 12.15 14.09 -8.53
CA LEU A 290 11.69 13.62 -9.84
C LEU A 290 12.42 12.33 -10.26
N ASP A 291 13.69 12.26 -9.89
CA ASP A 291 14.58 11.17 -10.25
C ASP A 291 14.55 10.09 -9.17
N GLY A 292 14.48 8.83 -9.61
CA GLY A 292 14.81 7.67 -8.79
C GLY A 292 16.29 7.32 -8.89
N LEU A 293 16.80 6.51 -7.95
CA LEU A 293 18.18 6.04 -7.96
C LEU A 293 18.23 4.52 -7.94
N LEU A 294 19.17 3.94 -8.69
CA LEU A 294 19.63 2.57 -8.49
C LEU A 294 20.95 2.62 -7.71
N VAL A 295 21.00 1.92 -6.58
CA VAL A 295 22.16 1.93 -5.67
C VAL A 295 22.63 0.50 -5.46
N ASP A 296 23.95 0.31 -5.45
CA ASP A 296 24.57 -0.96 -5.08
C ASP A 296 24.45 -1.16 -3.56
N LEU A 297 23.77 -2.25 -3.16
CA LEU A 297 23.49 -2.53 -1.75
C LEU A 297 24.76 -2.85 -0.95
N GLN A 298 25.82 -3.36 -1.58
CA GLN A 298 27.02 -3.78 -0.87
C GLN A 298 27.94 -2.62 -0.52
N ASN A 299 27.99 -1.59 -1.36
CA ASN A 299 28.90 -0.46 -1.17
C ASN A 299 28.20 0.90 -1.07
N GLY A 300 26.87 0.93 -1.22
CA GLY A 300 26.05 2.14 -1.08
C GLY A 300 26.22 3.17 -2.21
N LYS A 301 26.92 2.84 -3.30
CA LYS A 301 27.14 3.77 -4.41
C LYS A 301 25.97 3.76 -5.37
N THR A 302 25.56 4.95 -5.81
CA THR A 302 24.63 5.11 -6.92
C THR A 302 25.25 4.55 -8.20
N VAL A 303 24.57 3.58 -8.81
CA VAL A 303 24.95 2.93 -10.06
C VAL A 303 24.32 3.65 -11.26
N ALA A 304 23.07 4.11 -11.10
CA ALA A 304 22.35 4.84 -12.15
C ALA A 304 21.25 5.73 -11.56
N THR A 305 20.80 6.69 -12.37
CA THR A 305 19.65 7.55 -12.10
C THR A 305 18.52 7.17 -13.05
N VAL A 306 17.30 7.14 -12.54
CA VAL A 306 16.07 6.82 -13.26
C VAL A 306 15.29 8.11 -13.48
N VAL A 307 15.37 8.65 -14.69
CA VAL A 307 14.87 9.99 -15.04
C VAL A 307 13.61 9.88 -15.90
N GLY A 308 12.59 10.69 -15.59
CA GLY A 308 11.47 10.92 -16.49
C GLY A 308 10.13 11.18 -15.81
N HIS A 309 9.97 10.82 -14.54
CA HIS A 309 8.80 11.23 -13.77
C HIS A 309 8.76 12.76 -13.60
N LEU A 310 7.55 13.30 -13.44
CA LEU A 310 7.32 14.76 -13.34
C LEU A 310 6.92 15.22 -11.93
N ASP A 311 6.91 14.30 -10.97
CA ASP A 311 6.63 14.58 -9.56
C ASP A 311 7.36 13.53 -8.68
N TYR A 312 7.04 13.44 -7.39
CA TYR A 312 7.69 12.56 -6.42
C TYR A 312 7.16 11.13 -6.46
N SER A 313 8.05 10.17 -6.25
CA SER A 313 7.73 8.75 -6.27
C SER A 313 7.54 8.18 -4.87
N PHE A 314 6.58 7.26 -4.74
CA PHE A 314 6.14 6.69 -3.46
C PHE A 314 6.06 5.16 -3.45
N ALA A 315 6.31 4.52 -4.60
CA ALA A 315 6.31 3.08 -4.72
C ALA A 315 7.38 2.63 -5.69
N SER A 316 7.97 1.48 -5.40
CA SER A 316 8.85 0.76 -6.32
C SER A 316 8.73 -0.74 -6.10
N ALA A 317 8.90 -1.54 -7.15
CA ALA A 317 8.96 -2.98 -7.03
C ALA A 317 9.79 -3.59 -8.16
N TRP A 318 10.45 -4.71 -7.88
CA TRP A 318 11.18 -5.48 -8.88
C TRP A 318 10.36 -6.64 -9.38
N HIS A 319 10.44 -6.89 -10.69
CA HIS A 319 9.99 -8.13 -11.27
C HIS A 319 10.94 -9.27 -10.81
N PRO A 320 10.42 -10.49 -10.55
CA PRO A 320 11.23 -11.59 -10.01
C PRO A 320 12.39 -12.05 -10.92
N ASP A 321 12.38 -11.71 -12.21
CA ASP A 321 13.52 -11.98 -13.11
C ASP A 321 14.73 -11.04 -12.91
N GLY A 322 14.57 -9.97 -12.13
CA GLY A 322 15.61 -8.98 -11.81
C GLY A 322 16.03 -8.06 -12.96
N ARG A 323 15.33 -8.09 -14.10
CA ARG A 323 15.63 -7.24 -15.26
C ARG A 323 14.73 -6.02 -15.32
N ILE A 324 13.49 -6.19 -14.87
CA ILE A 324 12.48 -5.14 -14.86
C ILE A 324 12.21 -4.66 -13.44
N PHE A 325 12.00 -3.37 -13.28
CA PHE A 325 11.42 -2.80 -12.07
C PHE A 325 10.43 -1.70 -12.45
N ALA A 326 9.57 -1.32 -11.52
CA ALA A 326 8.58 -0.28 -11.72
C ALA A 326 8.63 0.77 -10.62
N THR A 327 8.22 1.98 -10.94
CA THR A 327 8.13 3.14 -10.03
C THR A 327 6.74 3.77 -10.14
N GLY A 328 6.13 4.04 -8.99
CA GLY A 328 4.83 4.70 -8.87
C GLY A 328 4.98 6.13 -8.39
N ASN A 329 4.26 7.05 -8.99
CA ASN A 329 4.52 8.48 -8.85
C ASN A 329 3.27 9.33 -8.69
N GLN A 330 3.48 10.51 -8.11
CA GLN A 330 2.48 11.55 -7.91
C GLN A 330 1.95 12.14 -9.23
N ASP A 331 2.74 12.06 -10.31
CA ASP A 331 2.36 12.41 -11.70
C ASP A 331 1.30 11.49 -12.33
N LYS A 332 0.63 10.67 -11.51
CA LYS A 332 -0.44 9.73 -11.89
C LYS A 332 0.04 8.61 -12.82
N THR A 333 1.34 8.35 -12.88
CA THR A 333 1.89 7.26 -13.68
C THR A 333 2.65 6.22 -12.87
N CYS A 334 2.62 5.00 -13.39
CA CYS A 334 3.56 3.94 -13.09
C CYS A 334 4.48 3.79 -14.30
N ARG A 335 5.80 3.92 -14.09
CA ARG A 335 6.80 3.69 -15.15
C ARG A 335 7.49 2.36 -14.91
N VAL A 336 7.60 1.56 -15.97
CA VAL A 336 8.28 0.27 -16.00
C VAL A 336 9.62 0.44 -16.70
N TRP A 337 10.68 -0.07 -16.11
CA TRP A 337 12.06 0.17 -16.53
C TRP A 337 12.79 -1.15 -16.78
N ASP A 338 13.63 -1.16 -17.80
CA ASP A 338 14.60 -2.24 -18.01
C ASP A 338 15.97 -1.77 -17.51
N VAL A 339 16.54 -2.49 -16.55
CA VAL A 339 17.85 -2.15 -15.96
C VAL A 339 18.98 -2.11 -17.00
N ARG A 340 18.80 -2.79 -18.15
CA ARG A 340 19.74 -2.80 -19.27
C ARG A 340 19.66 -1.55 -20.14
N ASN A 341 18.55 -0.81 -20.06
CA ASN A 341 18.33 0.43 -20.80
C ASN A 341 17.43 1.41 -20.04
N LEU A 342 18.07 2.26 -19.22
CA LEU A 342 17.37 3.25 -18.39
C LEU A 342 17.12 4.58 -19.10
N SER A 343 17.46 4.71 -20.39
CA SER A 343 17.28 5.98 -21.11
C SER A 343 15.81 6.34 -21.36
N ARG A 344 14.90 5.36 -21.24
CA ARG A 344 13.45 5.50 -21.36
C ARG A 344 12.75 4.34 -20.65
N PRO A 345 11.52 4.53 -20.16
CA PRO A 345 10.71 3.43 -19.66
C PRO A 345 10.31 2.49 -20.81
N VAL A 346 10.13 1.20 -20.48
CA VAL A 346 9.51 0.19 -21.35
C VAL A 346 8.01 0.46 -21.49
N ALA A 347 7.37 0.89 -20.40
CA ALA A 347 5.97 1.29 -20.40
C ALA A 347 5.73 2.44 -19.42
N THR A 348 4.86 3.38 -19.81
CA THR A 348 4.31 4.43 -18.94
C THR A 348 2.81 4.19 -18.81
N LEU A 349 2.37 3.74 -17.65
CA LEU A 349 1.01 3.30 -17.38
C LEU A 349 0.27 4.37 -16.58
N LYS A 350 -0.85 4.86 -17.08
CA LYS A 350 -1.62 5.94 -16.44
C LYS A 350 -2.63 5.38 -15.43
N GLY A 351 -2.70 6.00 -14.26
CA GLY A 351 -3.81 5.84 -13.32
C GLY A 351 -5.11 6.47 -13.85
N ASN A 352 -6.23 6.09 -13.24
CA ASN A 352 -7.55 6.60 -13.56
C ASN A 352 -7.91 7.84 -12.73
N LEU A 353 -7.55 7.84 -11.45
CA LEU A 353 -7.92 8.84 -10.46
C LEU A 353 -6.72 9.71 -10.06
N GLY A 354 -5.58 9.09 -9.73
CA GLY A 354 -4.47 9.77 -9.08
C GLY A 354 -3.13 9.03 -9.08
N ALA A 355 -2.31 9.38 -8.09
CA ALA A 355 -0.94 8.90 -7.91
C ALA A 355 -0.85 7.37 -7.76
N ILE A 356 0.22 6.75 -8.24
CA ILE A 356 0.46 5.33 -7.98
C ILE A 356 1.24 5.18 -6.66
N ARG A 357 0.59 4.59 -5.65
CA ARG A 357 1.09 4.55 -4.26
C ARG A 357 1.57 3.19 -3.78
N SER A 358 1.26 2.12 -4.51
CA SER A 358 1.77 0.79 -4.22
C SER A 358 1.94 0.01 -5.51
N ILE A 359 3.03 -0.75 -5.61
CA ILE A 359 3.32 -1.63 -6.73
C ILE A 359 3.78 -2.97 -6.18
N ARG A 360 3.26 -4.07 -6.73
CA ARG A 360 3.71 -5.44 -6.45
C ARG A 360 3.82 -6.22 -7.75
N PHE A 361 4.86 -7.01 -7.90
CA PHE A 361 4.91 -8.08 -8.90
C PHE A 361 4.44 -9.38 -8.28
N SER A 362 3.73 -10.19 -9.06
CA SER A 362 3.44 -11.57 -8.69
C SER A 362 4.74 -12.37 -8.63
N SER A 363 4.82 -13.36 -7.74
CA SER A 363 6.02 -14.19 -7.55
C SER A 363 6.37 -15.00 -8.80
N ASP A 364 5.37 -15.37 -9.60
CA ASP A 364 5.52 -15.98 -10.94
C ASP A 364 5.87 -14.98 -12.06
N GLY A 365 5.94 -13.68 -11.74
CA GLY A 365 6.25 -12.58 -12.64
C GLY A 365 5.20 -12.32 -13.71
N GLN A 366 4.04 -12.97 -13.68
CA GLN A 366 3.00 -12.85 -14.71
C GLN A 366 2.21 -11.55 -14.65
N PHE A 367 2.14 -10.96 -13.46
CA PHE A 367 1.32 -9.81 -13.20
C PHE A 367 2.07 -8.73 -12.43
N MET A 368 1.71 -7.49 -12.70
CA MET A 368 2.05 -6.34 -11.89
C MET A 368 0.77 -5.70 -11.37
N VAL A 369 0.65 -5.57 -10.06
CA VAL A 369 -0.43 -4.85 -9.39
C VAL A 369 0.04 -3.44 -9.10
N ALA A 370 -0.75 -2.43 -9.49
CA ALA A 370 -0.52 -1.03 -9.17
C ALA A 370 -1.78 -0.45 -8.53
N ALA A 371 -1.64 0.12 -7.33
CA ALA A 371 -2.74 0.73 -6.59
C ALA A 371 -2.64 2.25 -6.57
N GLU A 372 -3.78 2.89 -6.77
CA GLU A 372 -3.96 4.34 -6.63
C GLU A 372 -4.12 4.73 -5.15
N PRO A 373 -4.33 6.01 -4.78
CA PRO A 373 -4.56 6.37 -3.38
C PRO A 373 -5.91 5.86 -2.90
N ALA A 374 -6.89 5.80 -3.83
CA ALA A 374 -8.26 5.39 -3.62
C ALA A 374 -8.83 4.71 -4.86
N ASP A 375 -9.92 3.99 -4.66
CA ASP A 375 -10.90 3.50 -5.64
C ASP A 375 -10.42 2.48 -6.68
N PHE A 376 -9.18 2.56 -7.17
CA PHE A 376 -8.69 1.77 -8.28
C PHE A 376 -7.44 0.97 -7.95
N VAL A 377 -7.48 -0.31 -8.30
CA VAL A 377 -6.32 -1.19 -8.38
C VAL A 377 -6.25 -1.79 -9.78
N HIS A 378 -5.07 -1.73 -10.39
CA HIS A 378 -4.82 -2.23 -11.74
C HIS A 378 -3.95 -3.48 -11.70
N VAL A 379 -4.32 -4.51 -12.45
CA VAL A 379 -3.50 -5.71 -12.64
C VAL A 379 -3.10 -5.80 -14.11
N TYR A 380 -1.81 -5.63 -14.38
CA TYR A 380 -1.21 -5.65 -15.71
C TYR A 380 -0.60 -7.01 -16.02
N SER A 381 -0.81 -7.52 -17.23
CA SER A 381 -0.06 -8.69 -17.70
C SER A 381 1.33 -8.29 -18.18
N THR A 382 2.37 -8.85 -17.56
CA THR A 382 3.76 -8.63 -17.95
C THR A 382 4.09 -9.29 -19.30
N ARG A 383 3.52 -10.48 -19.56
CA ARG A 383 3.68 -11.21 -20.83
C ARG A 383 3.06 -10.49 -22.03
N ALA A 384 2.02 -9.69 -21.81
CA ALA A 384 1.40 -8.85 -22.83
C ALA A 384 2.03 -7.45 -22.87
N ASP A 385 3.30 -7.31 -22.45
CA ASP A 385 4.03 -6.03 -22.41
C ASP A 385 3.22 -4.90 -21.74
N TYR A 386 2.51 -5.23 -20.66
CA TYR A 386 1.66 -4.32 -19.89
C TYR A 386 0.49 -3.70 -20.68
N GLU A 387 0.16 -4.21 -21.87
CA GLU A 387 -0.91 -3.68 -22.74
C GLU A 387 -2.30 -4.11 -22.27
N LYS A 388 -2.40 -5.27 -21.63
CA LYS A 388 -3.67 -5.80 -21.13
C LYS A 388 -3.80 -5.54 -19.64
N ARG A 389 -4.87 -4.82 -19.27
CA ARG A 389 -5.15 -4.38 -17.89
C ARG A 389 -6.49 -4.92 -17.40
N GLN A 390 -6.47 -5.52 -16.21
CA GLN A 390 -7.67 -5.62 -15.37
C GLN A 390 -7.75 -4.39 -14.48
N GLU A 391 -8.93 -3.78 -14.44
CA GLU A 391 -9.27 -2.69 -13.54
C GLU A 391 -10.18 -3.24 -12.43
N ILE A 392 -9.79 -3.01 -11.17
CA ILE A 392 -10.60 -3.31 -10.00
C ILE A 392 -11.12 -1.96 -9.48
N ASP A 393 -12.43 -1.80 -9.54
CA ASP A 393 -13.14 -0.53 -9.31
C ASP A 393 -14.04 -0.65 -8.06
N PHE A 394 -13.73 0.15 -7.03
CA PHE A 394 -14.44 0.26 -5.75
C PHE A 394 -14.36 1.71 -5.23
N PHE A 395 -14.92 2.01 -4.07
CA PHE A 395 -14.91 3.35 -3.48
C PHE A 395 -14.22 3.34 -2.11
N GLY A 396 -13.35 4.32 -1.88
CA GLY A 396 -12.66 4.52 -0.61
C GLY A 396 -11.14 4.55 -0.75
N GLU A 397 -10.47 5.09 0.25
CA GLU A 397 -9.02 5.14 0.30
C GLU A 397 -8.45 3.73 0.46
N ILE A 398 -7.33 3.47 -0.20
CA ILE A 398 -6.64 2.20 -0.11
C ILE A 398 -5.70 2.28 1.09
N SER A 399 -5.63 1.27 1.94
CA SER A 399 -4.62 1.20 3.01
C SER A 399 -3.39 0.38 2.64
N GLY A 400 -3.59 -0.55 1.73
CA GLY A 400 -2.54 -1.30 1.08
C GLY A 400 -3.07 -2.43 0.23
N VAL A 401 -2.18 -2.97 -0.58
CA VAL A 401 -2.44 -4.13 -1.44
C VAL A 401 -1.36 -5.18 -1.23
N SER A 402 -1.77 -6.44 -1.19
CA SER A 402 -0.84 -7.57 -1.09
C SER A 402 -1.31 -8.74 -1.92
N LEU A 403 -0.41 -9.28 -2.73
CA LEU A 403 -0.54 -10.64 -3.24
C LEU A 403 -0.14 -11.61 -2.14
N SER A 404 -0.78 -12.78 -2.07
CA SER A 404 -0.24 -13.90 -1.32
C SER A 404 1.05 -14.40 -1.98
N PRO A 405 1.99 -15.02 -1.24
CA PRO A 405 3.26 -15.48 -1.82
C PRO A 405 3.12 -16.48 -2.98
N ASP A 406 2.02 -17.24 -3.02
CA ASP A 406 1.65 -18.18 -4.09
C ASP A 406 0.87 -17.53 -5.25
N ASP A 407 0.66 -16.21 -5.20
CA ASP A 407 -0.13 -15.40 -6.13
C ASP A 407 -1.62 -15.75 -6.22
N GLU A 408 -2.12 -16.67 -5.40
CA GLU A 408 -3.50 -17.18 -5.49
C GLU A 408 -4.55 -16.21 -4.95
N SER A 409 -4.16 -15.32 -4.04
CA SER A 409 -5.03 -14.30 -3.44
C SER A 409 -4.44 -12.90 -3.65
N LEU A 410 -5.30 -11.94 -3.95
CA LEU A 410 -5.02 -10.50 -3.89
C LEU A 410 -5.91 -9.89 -2.82
N TYR A 411 -5.29 -9.21 -1.86
CA TYR A 411 -5.96 -8.49 -0.78
C TYR A 411 -5.83 -6.99 -0.96
N ILE A 412 -6.92 -6.27 -0.73
CA ILE A 412 -6.99 -4.82 -0.82
C ILE A 412 -7.68 -4.30 0.45
N GLY A 413 -6.96 -3.55 1.27
CA GLY A 413 -7.54 -2.88 2.43
C GLY A 413 -8.18 -1.56 2.02
N ILE A 414 -9.44 -1.36 2.38
CA ILE A 414 -10.19 -0.13 2.14
C ILE A 414 -10.43 0.57 3.46
N TRP A 415 -10.01 1.83 3.53
CA TRP A 415 -10.40 2.77 4.57
C TRP A 415 -11.51 3.67 4.03
N ASP A 416 -12.66 3.60 4.69
CA ASP A 416 -13.83 4.42 4.41
C ASP A 416 -14.69 4.51 5.68
N ARG A 417 -15.40 5.62 5.88
CA ARG A 417 -16.20 5.87 7.09
C ARG A 417 -17.29 4.79 7.29
N THR A 418 -17.89 4.33 6.20
CA THR A 418 -19.06 3.44 6.22
C THR A 418 -18.75 2.06 5.63
N TYR A 419 -17.90 2.02 4.62
CA TYR A 419 -17.63 0.84 3.81
C TYR A 419 -16.20 0.29 3.94
N ALA A 420 -15.46 0.69 5.01
CA ALA A 420 -14.18 0.09 5.36
C ALA A 420 -14.30 -1.44 5.41
N SER A 421 -13.40 -2.10 4.70
CA SER A 421 -13.38 -3.56 4.59
C SER A 421 -12.06 -4.05 4.01
N LEU A 422 -11.80 -5.33 4.16
CA LEU A 422 -10.76 -6.03 3.43
C LEU A 422 -11.39 -6.78 2.25
N LEU A 423 -11.02 -6.42 1.02
CA LEU A 423 -11.41 -7.18 -0.16
C LEU A 423 -10.43 -8.32 -0.40
N GLN A 424 -10.96 -9.48 -0.77
CA GLN A 424 -10.20 -10.62 -1.27
C GLN A 424 -10.62 -10.96 -2.69
N TYR A 425 -9.64 -11.12 -3.56
CA TYR A 425 -9.79 -11.64 -4.91
C TYR A 425 -8.96 -12.91 -5.06
N ASN A 426 -9.44 -13.87 -5.83
CA ASN A 426 -8.71 -15.10 -6.11
C ASN A 426 -8.24 -15.11 -7.57
N LYS A 427 -7.03 -15.63 -7.82
CA LYS A 427 -6.49 -15.81 -9.16
C LYS A 427 -7.41 -16.69 -9.99
N ARG A 428 -7.70 -16.25 -11.22
CA ARG A 428 -8.43 -17.03 -12.21
C ARG A 428 -7.46 -17.95 -12.92
N HIS A 429 -7.75 -19.23 -12.84
CA HIS A 429 -7.08 -20.26 -13.62
C HIS A 429 -7.87 -20.48 -14.92
N THR A 430 -7.22 -20.29 -16.06
CA THR A 430 -7.79 -20.69 -17.36
C THR A 430 -7.35 -22.12 -17.63
N TYR A 431 -8.26 -23.07 -17.50
CA TYR A 431 -7.97 -24.46 -17.76
C TYR A 431 -8.32 -24.73 -19.22
N ALA A 432 -7.37 -24.48 -20.12
CA ALA A 432 -7.56 -24.58 -21.58
C ALA A 432 -8.20 -25.89 -22.06
N TYR A 433 -8.09 -26.98 -21.29
CA TYR A 433 -8.73 -28.27 -21.59
C TYR A 433 -10.20 -28.38 -21.16
N LEU A 434 -10.59 -27.73 -20.05
CA LEU A 434 -11.98 -27.75 -19.55
C LEU A 434 -12.81 -26.66 -20.25
N ASP A 435 -12.22 -25.50 -20.51
CA ASP A 435 -12.87 -24.36 -21.15
C ASP A 435 -13.10 -24.59 -22.66
N SER A 436 -12.52 -25.63 -23.27
CA SER A 436 -12.80 -26.02 -24.67
C SER A 436 -14.03 -26.93 -24.82
N TYR A 437 -14.64 -27.38 -23.72
CA TYR A 437 -15.83 -28.25 -23.72
C TYR A 437 -17.13 -27.54 -23.30
N LEU A 438 -17.05 -26.26 -22.93
CA LEU A 438 -18.17 -25.36 -22.65
C LEU A 438 -18.25 -24.32 -23.76
#